data_AF-A0A7G9QIR8-F1
#
_entry.id   AF-A0A7G9QIR8-F1
#
_cell.length_a   1.000
_cell.length_b   1.000
_cell.length_c   1.000
_cell.angle_alpha   90.00
_cell.angle_beta   90.00
_cell.angle_gamma   90.00
#
_symmetry.space_group_name_H-M   'P 1'
#
loop_
_entity.id
_entity.type
_entity.pdbx_description
1 polymer ?
#
loop_
_entity_poly.entity_id
_entity_poly.type
_entity_poly.pdbx_seq_one_letter_code
_entity_poly.pdbx_strand_id
1 'polypeptide(L)'
;MRLNVILPGLFIALLYCKASYAQGDVKWFNPQAGVNASLKGKAWQNTDSANYYNRLPSAAEQLVRKEVWDLAKHTAGEYLDFKTTAQKIVVKYQLKGGKSLDNMPTLGVSGLDLYAQDMQNNWHWVKAAYSFRDTVTYSYANFDAAVKIKKFRLYLPLYNMPKWLKIGVGVNDEFKVEEANEKKPLVFYGTSIMQGASASRPGMAWLNILGRKLNLPVVNLGFSGNGRLESPLIDLMNQTDARLFVLDCQPNLHDQKVYTASEIEKRITSAVQSLKTKHPNTPILLVEHSSGLPQVNLDSELTGRYIWTSGILNNTYQKLQQSGIKELYILTAKEIGFNDNSTIDGTHPNDFGMMQYADAYEKVIRKILLLKNK
;
A
#
# COMPACT_ATOMS: atom_id res chain seq x y z
N MET A 1 47.90 -76.85 15.94
CA MET A 1 47.37 -76.53 14.60
C MET A 1 45.85 -76.42 14.72
N ARG A 2 45.29 -75.23 14.44
CA ARG A 2 43.93 -74.89 13.93
C ARG A 2 42.71 -75.69 14.47
N LEU A 3 41.55 -75.13 14.81
CA LEU A 3 40.91 -73.90 14.33
C LEU A 3 39.74 -73.48 15.25
N ASN A 4 39.47 -72.18 15.19
CA ASN A 4 38.50 -71.34 15.87
C ASN A 4 37.00 -71.71 15.74
N VAL A 5 36.31 -71.58 16.88
CA VAL A 5 35.19 -70.66 17.22
C VAL A 5 34.11 -70.37 16.16
N ILE A 6 32.88 -70.69 16.57
CA ILE A 6 31.56 -70.43 15.97
C ILE A 6 31.15 -68.97 16.19
N LEU A 7 30.60 -68.29 15.18
CA LEU A 7 29.68 -67.17 15.35
C LEU A 7 28.69 -67.12 14.15
N PRO A 8 27.36 -67.13 14.36
CA PRO A 8 26.40 -66.98 13.28
C PRO A 8 26.18 -65.47 13.01
N GLY A 9 26.41 -65.04 11.77
CA GLY A 9 26.17 -63.68 11.31
C GLY A 9 24.67 -63.44 11.05
N LEU A 10 24.09 -62.49 11.79
CA LEU A 10 22.74 -61.97 11.58
C LEU A 10 22.77 -60.94 10.43
N PHE A 11 22.20 -61.27 9.28
CA PHE A 11 22.03 -60.32 8.16
C PHE A 11 20.81 -59.44 8.43
N ILE A 12 21.02 -58.21 8.88
CA ILE A 12 19.97 -57.17 8.94
C ILE A 12 19.98 -56.42 7.61
N ALA A 13 18.97 -56.68 6.78
CA ALA A 13 18.70 -55.89 5.58
C ALA A 13 18.06 -54.55 5.99
N LEU A 14 18.86 -53.48 6.00
CA LEU A 14 18.38 -52.09 6.13
C LEU A 14 17.64 -51.69 4.85
N LEU A 15 16.31 -51.81 4.86
CA LEU A 15 15.42 -51.17 3.89
C LEU A 15 15.50 -49.65 4.05
N TYR A 16 16.35 -49.02 3.23
CA TYR A 16 16.32 -47.57 3.01
C TYR A 16 15.04 -47.22 2.25
N CYS A 17 13.95 -46.97 2.96
CA CYS A 17 12.82 -46.23 2.41
C CYS A 17 13.27 -44.79 2.15
N LYS A 18 13.70 -44.49 0.92
CA LYS A 18 13.70 -43.12 0.43
C LYS A 18 12.24 -42.67 0.38
N ALA A 19 11.79 -41.96 1.40
CA ALA A 19 10.61 -41.11 1.30
C ALA A 19 10.94 -40.02 0.28
N SER A 20 10.65 -40.30 -0.99
CA SER A 20 10.61 -39.26 -2.01
C SER A 20 9.42 -38.39 -1.67
N TYR A 21 9.67 -37.24 -1.04
CA TYR A 21 8.66 -36.19 -0.98
C TYR A 21 8.38 -35.81 -2.43
N ALA A 22 7.26 -36.29 -2.97
CA ALA A 22 6.75 -35.81 -4.24
C ALA A 22 6.60 -34.28 -4.10
N GLN A 23 7.51 -33.51 -4.70
CA GLN A 23 7.23 -32.14 -5.06
C GLN A 23 6.14 -32.22 -6.11
N GLY A 24 4.88 -32.21 -5.69
CA GLY A 24 3.75 -32.21 -6.61
C GLY A 24 3.92 -31.05 -7.61
N ASP A 25 3.53 -31.29 -8.85
CA ASP A 25 3.63 -30.30 -9.91
C ASP A 25 2.92 -29.00 -9.51
N VAL A 26 3.57 -27.86 -9.80
CA VAL A 26 3.05 -26.52 -9.50
C VAL A 26 2.51 -25.90 -10.78
N LYS A 27 1.25 -25.47 -10.76
CA LYS A 27 0.70 -24.62 -11.82
C LYS A 27 0.88 -23.15 -11.47
N TRP A 28 1.19 -22.34 -12.47
CA TRP A 28 1.54 -20.93 -12.30
C TRP A 28 0.51 -20.01 -12.94
N PHE A 29 0.09 -19.02 -12.17
CA PHE A 29 -0.75 -17.92 -12.60
C PHE A 29 0.09 -16.65 -12.77
N ASN A 30 -0.09 -15.94 -13.90
CA ASN A 30 0.54 -14.65 -14.16
C ASN A 30 -0.56 -13.57 -14.27
N PRO A 31 -0.61 -12.57 -13.35
CA PRO A 31 -1.61 -11.52 -13.41
C PRO A 31 -1.53 -10.70 -14.70
N GLN A 32 -0.34 -10.52 -15.29
CA GLN A 32 -0.18 -9.76 -16.52
C GLN A 32 -0.70 -10.48 -17.78
N ALA A 33 -0.86 -11.81 -17.73
CA ALA A 33 -1.30 -12.60 -18.88
C ALA A 33 -2.80 -12.94 -18.86
N GLY A 34 -3.49 -12.66 -17.74
CA GLY A 34 -4.91 -13.01 -17.60
C GLY A 34 -5.82 -11.91 -18.15
N VAL A 35 -6.73 -12.28 -19.05
CA VAL A 35 -7.73 -11.37 -19.67
C VAL A 35 -8.61 -10.67 -18.61
N ASN A 36 -8.76 -11.26 -17.41
CA ASN A 36 -9.58 -10.74 -16.31
C ASN A 36 -8.80 -10.52 -15.00
N ALA A 37 -7.47 -10.53 -15.04
CA ALA A 37 -6.62 -10.53 -13.86
C ALA A 37 -6.23 -9.11 -13.44
N SER A 38 -7.17 -8.29 -13.01
CA SER A 38 -6.87 -6.90 -12.66
C SER A 38 -6.21 -6.76 -11.28
N LEU A 39 -5.11 -6.01 -11.22
CA LEU A 39 -4.57 -5.52 -9.96
C LEU A 39 -5.58 -4.58 -9.31
N LYS A 40 -5.83 -4.76 -8.01
CA LYS A 40 -6.66 -3.89 -7.20
C LYS A 40 -5.80 -2.81 -6.54
N GLY A 41 -6.46 -1.76 -6.03
CA GLY A 41 -5.78 -0.60 -5.44
C GLY A 41 -5.32 0.45 -6.46
N LYS A 42 -5.81 0.35 -7.71
CA LYS A 42 -5.47 1.24 -8.82
C LYS A 42 -6.68 2.07 -9.24
N ALA A 43 -6.44 3.32 -9.61
CA ALA A 43 -7.45 4.14 -10.29
C ALA A 43 -7.55 3.82 -11.79
N TRP A 44 -6.45 3.33 -12.39
CA TRP A 44 -6.39 2.98 -13.82
C TRP A 44 -5.87 1.56 -14.01
N GLN A 45 -6.52 0.80 -14.89
CA GLN A 45 -6.06 -0.50 -15.34
C GLN A 45 -5.27 -0.31 -16.64
N ASN A 46 -3.94 -0.38 -16.56
CA ASN A 46 -3.08 -0.29 -17.74
C ASN A 46 -3.14 -1.60 -18.51
N THR A 47 -3.57 -1.53 -19.76
CA THR A 47 -3.68 -2.70 -20.65
C THR A 47 -2.37 -3.01 -21.38
N ASP A 48 -1.44 -2.05 -21.44
CA ASP A 48 -0.14 -2.28 -22.03
C ASP A 48 0.79 -3.03 -21.06
N SER A 49 1.53 -4.00 -21.60
CA SER A 49 2.38 -4.88 -20.79
C SER A 49 3.52 -4.15 -20.09
N ALA A 50 3.99 -3.03 -20.64
CA ALA A 50 5.13 -2.29 -20.10
C ALA A 50 4.78 -1.50 -18.83
N ASN A 51 3.52 -1.02 -18.74
CA ASN A 51 3.04 -0.18 -17.65
C ASN A 51 1.97 -0.87 -16.78
N TYR A 52 1.78 -2.18 -16.93
CA TYR A 52 0.80 -2.98 -16.17
C TYR A 52 0.84 -2.71 -14.65
N TYR A 53 2.04 -2.60 -14.07
CA TYR A 53 2.25 -2.34 -12.64
C TYR A 53 2.28 -0.85 -12.26
N ASN A 54 2.15 0.09 -13.21
CA ASN A 54 2.24 1.51 -12.89
C ASN A 54 0.95 2.02 -12.25
N ARG A 55 1.08 2.88 -11.23
CA ARG A 55 -0.04 3.52 -10.53
C ARG A 55 -0.72 4.62 -11.33
N LEU A 56 -0.06 5.16 -12.36
CA LEU A 56 -0.59 6.16 -13.28
C LEU A 56 -0.83 5.56 -14.67
N PRO A 57 -1.75 6.14 -15.47
CA PRO A 57 -1.96 5.71 -16.85
C PRO A 57 -0.77 6.10 -17.72
N SER A 58 -0.50 5.33 -18.77
CA SER A 58 0.66 5.52 -19.66
C SER A 58 0.71 6.93 -20.29
N ALA A 59 -0.44 7.53 -20.57
CA ALA A 59 -0.53 8.92 -21.06
C ALA A 59 0.00 9.96 -20.05
N ALA A 60 0.09 9.63 -18.76
CA ALA A 60 0.58 10.54 -17.72
C ALA A 60 2.09 10.83 -17.85
N GLU A 61 2.87 9.98 -18.52
CA GLU A 61 4.33 10.15 -18.65
C GLU A 61 4.72 11.54 -19.17
N GLN A 62 3.94 12.09 -20.11
CA GLN A 62 4.19 13.41 -20.71
C GLN A 62 3.51 14.56 -19.95
N LEU A 63 2.65 14.24 -18.98
CA LEU A 63 1.85 15.23 -18.24
C LEU A 63 2.46 15.55 -16.86
N VAL A 64 3.17 14.60 -16.27
CA VAL A 64 3.72 14.73 -14.92
C VAL A 64 5.24 14.91 -14.98
N ARG A 65 5.80 15.45 -13.89
CA ARG A 65 7.25 15.56 -13.76
C ARG A 65 7.90 14.18 -13.77
N LYS A 66 9.12 14.10 -14.30
CA LYS A 66 9.87 12.85 -14.42
C LYS A 66 9.97 12.09 -13.09
N GLU A 67 10.16 12.78 -11.98
CA GLU A 67 10.27 12.14 -10.65
C GLU A 67 8.95 11.47 -10.24
N VAL A 68 7.81 12.10 -10.55
CA VAL A 68 6.49 11.52 -10.29
C VAL A 68 6.27 10.29 -11.15
N TRP A 69 6.60 10.38 -12.45
CA TRP A 69 6.47 9.25 -13.37
C TRP A 69 7.32 8.06 -12.95
N ASP A 70 8.57 8.29 -12.53
CA ASP A 70 9.43 7.21 -12.06
C ASP A 70 8.90 6.57 -10.77
N LEU A 71 8.38 7.36 -9.83
CA LEU A 71 7.72 6.85 -8.62
C LEU A 71 6.37 6.15 -8.90
N ALA A 72 5.69 6.51 -9.99
CA ALA A 72 4.45 5.86 -10.42
C ALA A 72 4.66 4.43 -10.88
N LYS A 73 5.89 4.03 -11.22
CA LYS A 73 6.25 2.65 -11.56
C LYS A 73 6.32 1.73 -10.32
N HIS A 74 6.31 2.30 -9.11
CA HIS A 74 6.19 1.53 -7.87
C HIS A 74 4.75 1.10 -7.61
N THR A 75 4.57 -0.05 -6.96
CA THR A 75 3.26 -0.68 -6.74
C THR A 75 2.65 -0.41 -5.35
N ALA A 76 2.95 0.73 -4.74
CA ALA A 76 2.43 1.09 -3.42
C ALA A 76 0.89 1.05 -3.39
N GLY A 77 0.35 0.29 -2.44
CA GLY A 77 -1.10 0.14 -2.27
C GLY A 77 -1.77 -0.85 -3.24
N GLU A 78 -1.03 -1.41 -4.19
CA GLU A 78 -1.57 -2.39 -5.13
C GLU A 78 -1.59 -3.80 -4.54
N TYR A 79 -2.59 -4.58 -4.93
CA TYR A 79 -2.76 -5.95 -4.44
C TYR A 79 -3.53 -6.85 -5.40
N LEU A 80 -3.42 -8.16 -5.18
CA LEU A 80 -4.27 -9.18 -5.80
C LEU A 80 -5.15 -9.82 -4.74
N ASP A 81 -6.45 -9.90 -5.01
CA ASP A 81 -7.36 -10.76 -4.25
C ASP A 81 -7.59 -12.06 -5.04
N PHE A 82 -7.54 -13.21 -4.37
CA PHE A 82 -7.78 -14.50 -5.02
C PHE A 82 -8.31 -15.55 -4.05
N LYS A 83 -8.87 -16.63 -4.59
CA LYS A 83 -9.36 -17.79 -3.85
C LYS A 83 -8.58 -19.02 -4.29
N THR A 84 -8.27 -19.90 -3.34
CA THR A 84 -7.59 -21.17 -3.61
C THR A 84 -7.88 -22.18 -2.52
N THR A 85 -7.87 -23.47 -2.86
CA THR A 85 -7.90 -24.59 -1.91
C THR A 85 -6.50 -24.98 -1.43
N ALA A 86 -5.45 -24.41 -2.02
CA ALA A 86 -4.06 -24.77 -1.75
C ALA A 86 -3.67 -24.50 -0.30
N GLN A 87 -2.96 -25.46 0.31
CA GLN A 87 -2.31 -25.31 1.62
C GLN A 87 -0.87 -24.77 1.51
N LYS A 88 -0.39 -24.58 0.27
CA LYS A 88 0.90 -23.97 -0.03
C LYS A 88 0.76 -23.05 -1.24
N ILE A 89 1.16 -21.80 -1.05
CA ILE A 89 1.18 -20.78 -2.10
C ILE A 89 2.63 -20.33 -2.28
N VAL A 90 3.13 -20.37 -3.50
CA VAL A 90 4.48 -19.88 -3.84
C VAL A 90 4.35 -18.66 -4.72
N VAL A 91 5.07 -17.59 -4.42
CA VAL A 91 5.14 -16.42 -5.29
C VAL A 91 6.57 -16.25 -5.78
N LYS A 92 6.73 -16.01 -7.08
CA LYS A 92 8.01 -15.65 -7.70
C LYS A 92 7.84 -14.33 -8.42
N TYR A 93 8.84 -13.45 -8.33
CA TYR A 93 8.85 -12.18 -9.06
C TYR A 93 10.27 -11.67 -9.24
N GLN A 94 10.43 -10.75 -10.20
CA GLN A 94 11.65 -9.98 -10.38
C GLN A 94 11.37 -8.50 -10.21
N LEU A 95 12.36 -7.77 -9.71
CA LEU A 95 12.30 -6.34 -9.47
C LEU A 95 13.26 -5.59 -10.41
N LYS A 96 13.05 -4.28 -10.57
CA LYS A 96 13.95 -3.40 -11.32
C LYS A 96 14.84 -2.52 -10.44
N GLY A 97 14.36 -2.08 -9.27
CA GLY A 97 15.07 -1.17 -8.36
C GLY A 97 15.88 -1.86 -7.27
N GLY A 98 16.55 -1.05 -6.45
CA GLY A 98 17.30 -1.51 -5.26
C GLY A 98 16.41 -2.18 -4.20
N LYS A 99 17.02 -3.00 -3.34
CA LYS A 99 16.27 -3.84 -2.38
C LYS A 99 15.69 -3.07 -1.19
N SER A 100 16.40 -2.06 -0.69
CA SER A 100 16.05 -1.28 0.51
C SER A 100 16.34 0.21 0.29
N LEU A 101 15.91 1.04 1.24
CA LEU A 101 16.29 2.44 1.38
C LEU A 101 16.91 2.63 2.77
N ASP A 102 17.68 3.68 2.99
CA ASP A 102 18.35 3.91 4.28
C ASP A 102 17.35 3.95 5.45
N ASN A 103 16.18 4.51 5.19
CA ASN A 103 15.11 4.63 6.16
C ASN A 103 14.00 3.58 5.99
N MET A 104 14.14 2.56 5.12
CA MET A 104 13.11 1.50 4.94
C MET A 104 13.72 0.10 4.76
N PRO A 105 13.22 -0.92 5.47
CA PRO A 105 13.73 -2.29 5.36
C PRO A 105 13.40 -2.91 4.00
N THR A 106 14.17 -3.94 3.62
CA THR A 106 13.99 -4.66 2.34
C THR A 106 12.56 -5.19 2.17
N LEU A 107 11.93 -5.67 3.24
CA LEU A 107 10.55 -6.14 3.20
C LEU A 107 9.57 -5.01 2.83
N GLY A 108 9.68 -3.83 3.44
CA GLY A 108 8.84 -2.67 3.13
C GLY A 108 9.03 -2.18 1.69
N VAL A 109 10.28 -2.06 1.25
CA VAL A 109 10.59 -1.52 -0.09
C VAL A 109 10.22 -2.49 -1.20
N SER A 110 10.64 -3.76 -1.05
CA SER A 110 10.72 -4.73 -2.14
C SER A 110 9.91 -6.00 -1.89
N GLY A 111 9.37 -6.20 -0.70
CA GLY A 111 8.70 -7.43 -0.30
C GLY A 111 7.26 -7.57 -0.77
N LEU A 112 6.67 -8.71 -0.41
CA LEU A 112 5.25 -9.01 -0.57
C LEU A 112 4.65 -9.31 0.80
N ASP A 113 3.33 -9.16 0.92
CA ASP A 113 2.64 -9.44 2.17
C ASP A 113 1.29 -10.10 1.92
N LEU A 114 1.07 -11.29 2.49
CA LEU A 114 -0.14 -12.08 2.28
C LEU A 114 -1.03 -12.03 3.52
N TYR A 115 -2.31 -11.79 3.28
CA TYR A 115 -3.36 -11.90 4.28
C TYR A 115 -4.46 -12.84 3.80
N ALA A 116 -5.03 -13.62 4.71
CA ALA A 116 -6.24 -14.40 4.50
C ALA A 116 -7.42 -13.70 5.17
N GLN A 117 -8.50 -13.48 4.42
CA GLN A 117 -9.78 -13.03 4.96
C GLN A 117 -10.63 -14.24 5.33
N ASP A 118 -11.09 -14.32 6.57
CA ASP A 118 -12.02 -15.37 7.00
C ASP A 118 -13.47 -15.08 6.55
N MET A 119 -14.38 -16.02 6.84
CA MET A 119 -15.80 -15.88 6.52
C MET A 119 -16.50 -14.76 7.31
N GLN A 120 -15.92 -14.32 8.44
CA GLN A 120 -16.38 -13.18 9.25
C GLN A 120 -15.81 -11.84 8.78
N ASN A 121 -15.00 -11.84 7.71
CA ASN A 121 -14.28 -10.70 7.14
C ASN A 121 -13.10 -10.18 7.97
N ASN A 122 -12.61 -10.93 8.98
CA ASN A 122 -11.37 -10.60 9.66
C ASN A 122 -10.17 -10.97 8.79
N TRP A 123 -9.11 -10.17 8.90
CA TRP A 123 -7.88 -10.36 8.14
C TRP A 123 -6.78 -10.95 9.00
N HIS A 124 -6.25 -12.08 8.57
CA HIS A 124 -5.20 -12.84 9.24
C HIS A 124 -3.92 -12.73 8.43
N TRP A 125 -2.82 -12.29 9.04
CA TRP A 125 -1.53 -12.24 8.38
C TRP A 125 -0.98 -13.66 8.16
N VAL A 126 -0.41 -13.93 6.99
CA VAL A 126 0.16 -15.24 6.63
C VAL A 126 1.68 -15.11 6.49
N LYS A 127 2.40 -15.76 7.40
CA LYS A 127 3.87 -15.75 7.42
C LYS A 127 4.45 -16.51 6.21
N ALA A 128 5.49 -15.94 5.60
CA ALA A 128 6.24 -16.56 4.52
C ALA A 128 7.63 -17.04 4.95
N ALA A 129 8.16 -18.04 4.25
CA ALA A 129 9.60 -18.16 4.03
C ALA A 129 9.95 -17.43 2.73
N TYR A 130 11.02 -16.62 2.70
CA TYR A 130 11.36 -15.82 1.53
C TYR A 130 12.87 -15.75 1.27
N SER A 131 13.24 -15.43 0.01
CA SER A 131 14.62 -15.24 -0.42
C SER A 131 14.70 -14.14 -1.48
N PHE A 132 15.54 -13.13 -1.24
CA PHE A 132 15.77 -11.98 -2.13
C PHE A 132 17.02 -12.17 -3.01
N ARG A 133 17.00 -13.19 -3.87
CA ARG A 133 17.99 -13.36 -4.96
C ARG A 133 17.50 -12.67 -6.23
N ASP A 134 18.12 -12.94 -7.38
CA ASP A 134 17.72 -12.37 -8.67
C ASP A 134 16.24 -12.58 -8.96
N THR A 135 15.75 -13.81 -8.73
CA THR A 135 14.32 -14.07 -8.60
C THR A 135 13.96 -14.10 -7.12
N VAL A 136 13.10 -13.19 -6.70
CA VAL A 136 12.58 -13.17 -5.35
C VAL A 136 11.53 -14.26 -5.22
N THR A 137 11.58 -15.00 -4.11
CA THR A 137 10.64 -16.10 -3.84
C THR A 137 10.01 -15.93 -2.47
N TYR A 138 8.71 -16.21 -2.39
CA TYR A 138 7.95 -16.33 -1.15
C TYR A 138 7.24 -17.69 -1.15
N SER A 139 7.27 -18.40 -0.03
CA SER A 139 6.51 -19.63 0.19
C SER A 139 5.66 -19.46 1.44
N TYR A 140 4.36 -19.40 1.24
CA TYR A 140 3.34 -19.36 2.29
C TYR A 140 2.82 -20.78 2.47
N ALA A 141 2.93 -21.33 3.67
CA ALA A 141 2.51 -22.69 4.00
C ALA A 141 2.17 -22.76 5.50
N ASN A 142 1.60 -23.88 5.94
CA ASN A 142 1.29 -24.15 7.35
C ASN A 142 0.39 -23.09 8.01
N PHE A 143 -0.48 -22.43 7.23
CA PHE A 143 -1.55 -21.62 7.82
C PHE A 143 -2.68 -22.53 8.29
N ASP A 144 -3.39 -22.10 9.34
CA ASP A 144 -4.36 -22.93 10.04
C ASP A 144 -5.53 -23.36 9.12
N ALA A 145 -5.61 -24.66 8.85
CA ALA A 145 -6.65 -25.25 8.01
C ALA A 145 -8.04 -25.21 8.66
N ALA A 146 -8.14 -24.97 9.98
CA ALA A 146 -9.41 -24.78 10.67
C ALA A 146 -10.05 -23.41 10.33
N VAL A 147 -9.26 -22.42 9.94
CA VAL A 147 -9.77 -21.12 9.51
C VAL A 147 -10.38 -21.24 8.12
N LYS A 148 -11.70 -21.06 8.02
CA LYS A 148 -12.38 -21.02 6.73
C LYS A 148 -12.05 -19.71 6.00
N ILE A 149 -11.20 -19.81 4.99
CA ILE A 149 -10.72 -18.66 4.22
C ILE A 149 -11.71 -18.34 3.10
N LYS A 150 -12.23 -17.11 3.12
CA LYS A 150 -13.08 -16.53 2.07
C LYS A 150 -12.26 -16.15 0.84
N LYS A 151 -11.11 -15.53 1.06
CA LYS A 151 -10.14 -15.11 0.03
C LYS A 151 -8.79 -14.74 0.63
N PHE A 152 -7.77 -14.69 -0.20
CA PHE A 152 -6.46 -14.15 0.10
C PHE A 152 -6.27 -12.78 -0.54
N ARG A 153 -5.41 -11.95 0.06
CA ARG A 153 -4.91 -10.69 -0.48
C ARG A 153 -3.39 -10.66 -0.44
N LEU A 154 -2.76 -10.52 -1.60
CA LEU A 154 -1.32 -10.35 -1.73
C LEU A 154 -1.01 -8.88 -2.05
N TYR A 155 -0.44 -8.15 -1.10
CA TYR A 155 0.07 -6.79 -1.32
C TYR A 155 1.42 -6.81 -2.04
N LEU A 156 1.58 -5.84 -2.95
CA LEU A 156 2.77 -5.66 -3.76
C LEU A 156 3.80 -4.71 -3.10
N PRO A 157 5.05 -4.65 -3.59
CA PRO A 157 6.09 -3.80 -3.03
C PRO A 157 5.71 -2.31 -2.97
N LEU A 158 6.15 -1.59 -1.93
CA LEU A 158 5.80 -0.17 -1.74
C LEU A 158 6.70 0.79 -2.56
N TYR A 159 7.98 0.45 -2.71
CA TYR A 159 8.99 1.33 -3.28
C TYR A 159 9.86 0.64 -4.35
N ASN A 160 9.27 -0.34 -5.07
CA ASN A 160 9.96 -1.02 -6.15
C ASN A 160 8.99 -1.41 -7.28
N MET A 161 9.57 -1.76 -8.44
CA MET A 161 8.87 -2.01 -9.70
C MET A 161 8.97 -3.51 -10.05
N PRO A 162 7.88 -4.28 -9.96
CA PRO A 162 7.85 -5.64 -10.48
C PRO A 162 8.05 -5.66 -12.00
N LYS A 163 8.98 -6.47 -12.49
CA LYS A 163 9.13 -6.80 -13.92
C LYS A 163 8.10 -7.83 -14.36
N TRP A 164 7.86 -8.80 -13.49
CA TRP A 164 6.85 -9.84 -13.63
C TRP A 164 6.59 -10.44 -12.24
N LEU A 165 5.43 -11.07 -12.08
CA LEU A 165 5.05 -11.80 -10.89
C LEU A 165 4.29 -13.06 -11.31
N LYS A 166 4.48 -14.17 -10.59
CA LYS A 166 3.70 -15.40 -10.77
C LYS A 166 3.34 -16.01 -9.43
N ILE A 167 2.12 -16.50 -9.31
CA ILE A 167 1.58 -17.20 -8.13
C ILE A 167 1.43 -18.68 -8.49
N GLY A 168 2.01 -19.54 -7.68
CA GLY A 168 2.04 -20.99 -7.86
C GLY A 168 1.27 -21.70 -6.76
N VAL A 169 0.45 -22.67 -7.15
CA VAL A 169 -0.26 -23.62 -6.27
C VAL A 169 -0.12 -25.04 -6.83
N GLY A 170 -0.52 -26.05 -6.06
CA GLY A 170 -0.52 -27.44 -6.55
C GLY A 170 -1.39 -27.57 -7.81
N VAL A 171 -1.00 -28.46 -8.72
CA VAL A 171 -1.72 -28.68 -10.00
C VAL A 171 -3.22 -28.99 -9.79
N ASN A 172 -3.55 -29.71 -8.70
CA ASN A 172 -4.90 -30.11 -8.34
C ASN A 172 -5.64 -29.08 -7.47
N ASP A 173 -4.98 -28.03 -6.98
CA ASP A 173 -5.61 -27.01 -6.16
C ASP A 173 -6.40 -26.02 -7.01
N GLU A 174 -7.58 -25.59 -6.57
CA GLU A 174 -8.29 -24.52 -7.26
C GLU A 174 -7.56 -23.20 -7.11
N PHE A 175 -7.61 -22.34 -8.13
CA PHE A 175 -7.08 -20.97 -8.05
C PHE A 175 -7.89 -20.04 -8.93
N LYS A 176 -8.46 -18.99 -8.34
CA LYS A 176 -9.26 -17.99 -9.05
C LYS A 176 -8.98 -16.58 -8.51
N VAL A 177 -8.53 -15.68 -9.38
CA VAL A 177 -8.37 -14.26 -9.03
C VAL A 177 -9.74 -13.58 -8.99
N GLU A 178 -9.92 -12.67 -8.05
CA GLU A 178 -11.09 -11.79 -8.02
C GLU A 178 -10.90 -10.64 -9.02
N GLU A 179 -11.94 -10.38 -9.80
CA GLU A 179 -11.99 -9.23 -10.70
C GLU A 179 -11.86 -7.90 -9.94
N ALA A 180 -11.59 -6.82 -10.69
CA ALA A 180 -11.47 -5.48 -10.13
C ALA A 180 -12.70 -5.10 -9.29
N ASN A 181 -12.49 -4.27 -8.27
CA ASN A 181 -13.58 -3.91 -7.36
C ASN A 181 -14.64 -3.06 -8.07
N GLU A 182 -15.91 -3.44 -7.92
CA GLU A 182 -17.06 -2.65 -8.42
C GLU A 182 -17.34 -1.39 -7.58
N LYS A 183 -16.82 -1.33 -6.34
CA LYS A 183 -17.07 -0.20 -5.44
C LYS A 183 -16.23 1.02 -5.83
N LYS A 184 -16.84 2.21 -5.84
CA LYS A 184 -16.13 3.50 -5.93
C LYS A 184 -15.01 3.60 -4.88
N PRO A 185 -13.76 3.91 -5.28
CA PRO A 185 -12.61 3.93 -4.39
C PRO A 185 -12.56 5.18 -3.51
N LEU A 186 -11.76 5.11 -2.45
CA LEU A 186 -11.20 6.26 -1.76
C LEU A 186 -9.87 6.61 -2.44
N VAL A 187 -9.71 7.85 -2.93
CA VAL A 187 -8.51 8.25 -3.70
C VAL A 187 -7.67 9.21 -2.86
N PHE A 188 -6.43 8.79 -2.58
CA PHE A 188 -5.51 9.53 -1.73
C PHE A 188 -4.34 10.04 -2.57
N TYR A 189 -4.00 11.32 -2.40
CA TYR A 189 -2.83 11.93 -3.02
C TYR A 189 -1.95 12.62 -1.97
N GLY A 190 -0.64 12.38 -2.07
CA GLY A 190 0.27 12.76 -1.01
C GLY A 190 1.72 12.38 -1.25
N THR A 191 2.44 12.20 -0.15
CA THR A 191 3.91 12.23 -0.11
C THR A 191 4.52 10.83 0.05
N SER A 192 5.75 10.75 0.61
CA SER A 192 6.43 9.51 1.00
C SER A 192 5.66 8.72 2.06
N ILE A 193 5.07 9.42 3.04
CA ILE A 193 4.27 8.80 4.11
C ILE A 193 3.08 8.04 3.50
N MET A 194 2.40 8.66 2.54
CA MET A 194 1.30 8.03 1.81
C MET A 194 1.76 6.85 0.96
N GLN A 195 2.90 6.98 0.27
CA GLN A 195 3.47 5.88 -0.52
C GLN A 195 3.82 4.67 0.37
N GLY A 196 4.14 4.90 1.64
CA GLY A 196 4.28 3.87 2.67
C GLY A 196 5.61 3.91 3.43
N ALA A 197 6.38 5.00 3.35
CA ALA A 197 7.57 5.16 4.16
C ALA A 197 7.20 5.49 5.63
N SER A 198 7.63 4.74 6.65
CA SER A 198 8.52 3.56 6.65
C SER A 198 7.86 2.32 7.26
N ALA A 199 6.89 1.76 6.54
CA ALA A 199 6.28 0.50 6.92
C ALA A 199 7.29 -0.65 6.82
N SER A 200 7.27 -1.55 7.80
CA SER A 200 8.20 -2.69 7.84
C SER A 200 7.97 -3.70 6.70
N ARG A 201 6.74 -3.78 6.20
CA ARG A 201 6.26 -4.66 5.12
C ARG A 201 5.03 -4.06 4.44
N PRO A 202 4.68 -4.44 3.19
CA PRO A 202 3.60 -3.80 2.45
C PRO A 202 2.25 -3.72 3.15
N GLY A 203 1.83 -4.76 3.86
CA GLY A 203 0.54 -4.77 4.56
C GLY A 203 0.47 -3.85 5.77
N MET A 204 1.61 -3.32 6.24
CA MET A 204 1.71 -2.33 7.32
C MET A 204 1.71 -0.88 6.83
N ALA A 205 1.75 -0.63 5.52
CA ALA A 205 1.48 0.71 5.02
C ALA A 205 0.08 1.14 5.46
N TRP A 206 -0.06 2.33 6.03
CA TRP A 206 -1.29 2.76 6.69
C TRP A 206 -2.53 2.70 5.79
N LEU A 207 -2.39 3.01 4.49
CA LEU A 207 -3.48 2.85 3.52
C LEU A 207 -3.91 1.40 3.33
N ASN A 208 -2.97 0.46 3.38
CA ASN A 208 -3.29 -0.97 3.28
C ASN A 208 -4.02 -1.46 4.53
N ILE A 209 -3.62 -0.99 5.72
CA ILE A 209 -4.33 -1.23 6.98
C ILE A 209 -5.75 -0.65 6.90
N LEU A 210 -5.88 0.62 6.48
CA LEU A 210 -7.16 1.32 6.31
C LEU A 210 -8.10 0.59 5.34
N GLY A 211 -7.59 0.16 4.19
CA GLY A 211 -8.38 -0.58 3.19
C GLY A 211 -8.95 -1.89 3.73
N ARG A 212 -8.21 -2.59 4.61
CA ARG A 212 -8.71 -3.80 5.30
C ARG A 212 -9.79 -3.46 6.32
N LYS A 213 -9.57 -2.44 7.15
CA LYS A 213 -10.52 -1.95 8.17
C LYS A 213 -11.86 -1.49 7.57
N LEU A 214 -11.80 -0.70 6.49
CA LEU A 214 -13.00 -0.16 5.84
C LEU A 214 -13.68 -1.15 4.89
N ASN A 215 -12.97 -2.20 4.45
CA ASN A 215 -13.42 -3.09 3.36
C ASN A 215 -13.86 -2.29 2.11
N LEU A 216 -13.08 -1.26 1.79
CA LEU A 216 -13.25 -0.38 0.64
C LEU A 216 -11.97 -0.35 -0.21
N PRO A 217 -12.08 -0.15 -1.53
CA PRO A 217 -10.91 0.08 -2.37
C PRO A 217 -10.25 1.40 -2.00
N VAL A 218 -8.93 1.36 -1.81
CA VAL A 218 -8.09 2.54 -1.57
C VAL A 218 -7.11 2.67 -2.73
N VAL A 219 -6.99 3.87 -3.27
CA VAL A 219 -6.00 4.19 -4.32
C VAL A 219 -4.92 5.06 -3.69
N ASN A 220 -3.68 4.59 -3.77
CA ASN A 220 -2.51 5.24 -3.21
C ASN A 220 -1.74 6.01 -4.29
N LEU A 221 -1.97 7.32 -4.38
CA LEU A 221 -1.19 8.25 -5.20
C LEU A 221 -0.16 9.01 -4.35
N GLY A 222 0.53 8.30 -3.45
CA GLY A 222 1.67 8.82 -2.72
C GLY A 222 2.94 8.83 -3.59
N PHE A 223 3.60 9.98 -3.68
CA PHE A 223 4.85 10.14 -4.40
C PHE A 223 5.90 10.78 -3.49
N SER A 224 6.88 9.98 -3.07
CA SER A 224 7.98 10.39 -2.19
C SER A 224 8.65 11.70 -2.63
N GLY A 225 8.59 12.74 -1.79
CA GLY A 225 9.16 14.07 -2.06
C GLY A 225 8.42 14.90 -3.13
N ASN A 226 7.28 14.41 -3.62
CA ASN A 226 6.63 14.88 -4.84
C ASN A 226 5.11 15.06 -4.73
N GLY A 227 4.53 14.97 -3.52
CA GLY A 227 3.12 15.31 -3.30
C GLY A 227 2.94 16.82 -3.11
N ARG A 228 2.80 17.60 -4.18
CA ARG A 228 2.85 19.08 -4.14
C ARG A 228 1.60 19.76 -4.72
N LEU A 229 0.49 19.03 -4.87
CA LEU A 229 -0.80 19.55 -5.38
C LEU A 229 -0.69 20.14 -6.80
N GLU A 230 0.15 19.54 -7.65
CA GLU A 230 0.28 19.99 -9.03
C GLU A 230 -0.97 19.64 -9.85
N SER A 231 -1.42 20.58 -10.69
CA SER A 231 -2.61 20.42 -11.52
C SER A 231 -2.63 19.13 -12.35
N PRO A 232 -1.54 18.67 -13.01
CA PRO A 232 -1.59 17.42 -13.77
C PRO A 232 -2.00 16.20 -12.93
N LEU A 233 -1.62 16.14 -11.65
CA LEU A 233 -2.02 15.04 -10.77
C LEU A 233 -3.48 15.18 -10.34
N ILE A 234 -3.94 16.41 -10.08
CA ILE A 234 -5.34 16.68 -9.79
C ILE A 234 -6.23 16.35 -11.00
N ASP A 235 -5.79 16.68 -12.21
CA ASP A 235 -6.49 16.40 -13.47
C ASP A 235 -6.59 14.89 -13.74
N LEU A 236 -5.56 14.13 -13.39
CA LEU A 236 -5.61 12.67 -13.38
C LEU A 236 -6.63 12.20 -12.32
N MET A 237 -6.52 12.62 -11.06
CA MET A 237 -7.47 12.24 -10.00
C MET A 237 -8.93 12.51 -10.39
N ASN A 238 -9.18 13.63 -11.07
CA ASN A 238 -10.47 14.03 -11.61
C ASN A 238 -11.10 12.99 -12.55
N GLN A 239 -10.33 12.10 -13.16
CA GLN A 239 -10.85 11.03 -14.03
C GLN A 239 -11.48 9.87 -13.25
N THR A 240 -11.28 9.81 -11.93
CA THR A 240 -11.79 8.72 -11.09
C THR A 240 -13.11 9.10 -10.45
N ASP A 241 -14.12 8.24 -10.58
CA ASP A 241 -15.38 8.34 -9.82
C ASP A 241 -15.16 7.88 -8.36
N ALA A 242 -14.66 8.79 -7.53
CA ALA A 242 -14.28 8.51 -6.16
C ALA A 242 -15.44 8.66 -5.18
N ARG A 243 -15.37 7.90 -4.09
CA ARG A 243 -16.24 8.04 -2.91
C ARG A 243 -15.78 9.17 -1.98
N LEU A 244 -14.48 9.45 -1.97
CA LEU A 244 -13.80 10.49 -1.19
C LEU A 244 -12.46 10.78 -1.87
N PHE A 245 -12.10 12.06 -1.95
CA PHE A 245 -10.73 12.47 -2.25
C PHE A 245 -10.02 12.91 -0.97
N VAL A 246 -8.75 12.56 -0.83
CA VAL A 246 -7.90 12.98 0.29
C VAL A 246 -6.65 13.67 -0.25
N LEU A 247 -6.36 14.85 0.28
CA LEU A 247 -5.18 15.65 -0.04
C LEU A 247 -4.29 15.78 1.21
N ASP A 248 -3.25 14.95 1.28
CA ASP A 248 -2.27 14.89 2.37
C ASP A 248 -0.86 15.15 1.82
N CYS A 249 -0.62 16.42 1.50
CA CYS A 249 0.56 16.91 0.77
C CYS A 249 1.46 17.83 1.60
N GLN A 250 1.06 18.19 2.82
CA GLN A 250 1.81 19.13 3.67
C GLN A 250 3.29 18.76 3.87
N PRO A 251 3.67 17.47 4.02
CA PRO A 251 5.08 17.10 4.18
C PRO A 251 6.00 17.51 3.03
N ASN A 252 5.49 17.90 1.86
CA ASN A 252 6.33 18.35 0.74
C ASN A 252 6.14 19.83 0.37
N LEU A 253 5.43 20.58 1.23
CA LEU A 253 5.16 22.02 1.05
C LEU A 253 5.76 22.89 2.17
N HIS A 254 6.56 22.31 3.07
CA HIS A 254 7.01 22.93 4.31
C HIS A 254 8.30 23.76 4.24
N ASP A 255 8.97 23.77 3.08
CA ASP A 255 10.18 24.58 2.88
C ASP A 255 9.81 26.01 2.45
N GLN A 256 9.97 26.96 3.37
CA GLN A 256 9.70 28.38 3.15
C GLN A 256 10.60 29.04 2.09
N LYS A 257 11.75 28.43 1.77
CA LYS A 257 12.63 28.91 0.68
C LYS A 257 12.08 28.54 -0.70
N VAL A 258 11.23 27.51 -0.75
CA VAL A 258 10.63 27.00 -1.99
C VAL A 258 9.20 27.49 -2.16
N TYR A 259 8.43 27.55 -1.07
CA TYR A 259 7.01 27.90 -1.10
C TYR A 259 6.70 29.10 -0.23
N THR A 260 6.00 30.07 -0.81
CA THR A 260 5.34 31.14 -0.04
C THR A 260 4.00 30.66 0.49
N ALA A 261 3.48 31.30 1.54
CA ALA A 261 2.14 30.99 2.06
C ALA A 261 1.04 31.14 1.00
N SER A 262 1.16 32.18 0.15
CA SER A 262 0.22 32.42 -0.96
C SER A 262 0.25 31.32 -2.02
N GLU A 263 1.43 30.79 -2.34
CA GLU A 263 1.55 29.68 -3.29
C GLU A 263 0.92 28.38 -2.74
N ILE A 264 1.09 28.10 -1.45
CA ILE A 264 0.46 26.93 -0.79
C ILE A 264 -1.06 27.10 -0.77
N GLU A 265 -1.57 28.27 -0.37
CA GLU A 265 -3.01 28.60 -0.39
C GLU A 265 -3.60 28.43 -1.80
N LYS A 266 -2.90 28.94 -2.83
CA LYS A 266 -3.30 28.84 -4.23
C LYS A 266 -3.39 27.39 -4.70
N ARG A 267 -2.40 26.56 -4.35
CA ARG A 267 -2.38 25.12 -4.71
C ARG A 267 -3.53 24.35 -4.07
N ILE A 268 -3.76 24.54 -2.77
CA ILE A 268 -4.87 23.92 -2.05
C ILE A 268 -6.21 24.36 -2.66
N THR A 269 -6.38 25.68 -2.85
CA THR A 269 -7.60 26.26 -3.43
C THR A 269 -7.89 25.69 -4.82
N SER A 270 -6.89 25.69 -5.70
CA SER A 270 -7.03 25.20 -7.08
C SER A 270 -7.34 23.70 -7.12
N ALA A 271 -6.69 22.90 -6.27
CA ALA A 271 -6.94 21.47 -6.19
C ALA A 271 -8.38 21.18 -5.72
N VAL A 272 -8.84 21.84 -4.65
CA VAL A 272 -10.20 21.69 -4.13
C VAL A 272 -11.24 22.14 -5.15
N GLN A 273 -11.06 23.31 -5.76
CA GLN A 273 -11.99 23.83 -6.76
C GLN A 273 -12.07 22.94 -8.01
N SER A 274 -10.93 22.45 -8.49
CA SER A 274 -10.89 21.54 -9.64
C SER A 274 -11.66 20.25 -9.37
N LEU A 275 -11.40 19.61 -8.22
CA LEU A 275 -12.12 18.41 -7.79
C LEU A 275 -13.62 18.68 -7.59
N LYS A 276 -14.01 19.80 -6.96
CA LYS A 276 -15.42 20.15 -6.73
C LYS A 276 -16.17 20.53 -8.00
N THR A 277 -15.49 21.14 -8.97
CA THR A 277 -16.09 21.47 -10.27
C THR A 277 -16.56 20.20 -10.98
N LYS A 278 -15.74 19.13 -10.95
CA LYS A 278 -16.07 17.86 -11.61
C LYS A 278 -16.87 16.91 -10.73
N HIS A 279 -16.68 16.97 -9.41
CA HIS A 279 -17.26 16.08 -8.42
C HIS A 279 -17.95 16.87 -7.30
N PRO A 280 -19.03 17.62 -7.60
CA PRO A 280 -19.63 18.58 -6.66
C PRO A 280 -20.09 17.95 -5.34
N ASN A 281 -20.54 16.69 -5.39
CA ASN A 281 -21.08 15.95 -4.24
C ASN A 281 -20.10 14.95 -3.63
N THR A 282 -18.85 14.92 -4.09
CA THR A 282 -17.83 14.00 -3.54
C THR A 282 -17.08 14.72 -2.41
N PRO A 283 -17.04 14.14 -1.20
CA PRO A 283 -16.27 14.70 -0.11
C PRO A 283 -14.79 14.86 -0.45
N ILE A 284 -14.19 15.92 0.10
CA ILE A 284 -12.74 16.14 0.09
C ILE A 284 -12.27 16.26 1.52
N LEU A 285 -11.24 15.51 1.89
CA LEU A 285 -10.55 15.60 3.17
C LEU A 285 -9.17 16.24 2.97
N LEU A 286 -8.95 17.38 3.63
CA LEU A 286 -7.66 18.03 3.77
C LEU A 286 -6.99 17.53 5.06
N VAL A 287 -5.67 17.36 5.05
CA VAL A 287 -4.95 16.75 6.19
C VAL A 287 -3.75 17.57 6.59
N GLU A 288 -3.68 17.91 7.88
CA GLU A 288 -2.52 18.55 8.49
C GLU A 288 -1.33 17.59 8.59
N HIS A 289 -0.12 18.13 8.77
CA HIS A 289 1.05 17.27 8.95
C HIS A 289 1.00 16.58 10.33
N SER A 290 1.10 15.24 10.40
CA SER A 290 1.02 14.49 11.66
C SER A 290 2.05 14.91 12.72
N SER A 291 3.27 15.24 12.30
CA SER A 291 4.33 15.79 13.17
C SER A 291 4.23 17.30 13.45
N GLY A 292 3.12 17.97 13.08
CA GLY A 292 2.88 19.40 13.37
C GLY A 292 2.50 19.67 14.82
N LEU A 293 3.13 18.99 15.77
CA LEU A 293 2.80 19.00 17.19
C LEU A 293 4.09 19.05 18.03
N PRO A 294 4.20 19.93 19.05
CA PRO A 294 5.41 20.06 19.87
C PRO A 294 5.90 18.78 20.56
N GLN A 295 5.01 17.82 20.81
CA GLN A 295 5.33 16.56 21.52
C GLN A 295 5.86 15.43 20.62
N VAL A 296 5.98 15.63 19.30
CA VAL A 296 6.38 14.56 18.37
C VAL A 296 7.89 14.41 18.28
N ASN A 297 8.64 15.47 18.51
CA ASN A 297 10.11 15.44 18.63
C ASN A 297 10.61 16.76 19.25
N LEU A 298 11.88 16.80 19.64
CA LEU A 298 12.52 17.99 20.20
C LEU A 298 13.12 18.94 19.14
N ASP A 299 12.98 18.61 17.85
CA ASP A 299 13.42 19.48 16.76
C ASP A 299 12.35 20.57 16.52
N SER A 300 12.55 21.71 17.19
CA SER A 300 11.65 22.86 17.08
C SER A 300 11.65 23.50 15.69
N GLU A 301 12.73 23.36 14.91
CA GLU A 301 12.80 23.93 13.56
C GLU A 301 11.94 23.09 12.60
N LEU A 302 12.12 21.77 12.60
CA LEU A 302 11.31 20.85 11.82
C LEU A 302 9.83 20.96 12.19
N THR A 303 9.53 20.89 13.49
CA THR A 303 8.17 21.00 14.00
C THR A 303 7.55 22.36 13.65
N GLY A 304 8.32 23.44 13.74
CA GLY A 304 7.89 24.78 13.34
C GLY A 304 7.46 24.88 11.87
N ARG A 305 8.18 24.22 10.96
CA ARG A 305 7.82 24.15 9.53
C ARG A 305 6.49 23.41 9.29
N TYR A 306 6.23 22.36 10.06
CA TYR A 306 4.98 21.60 9.98
C TYR A 306 3.78 22.33 10.62
N ILE A 307 4.00 23.04 11.72
CA ILE A 307 2.98 23.91 12.33
C ILE A 307 2.63 25.03 11.35
N TRP A 308 3.62 25.66 10.72
CA TRP A 308 3.40 26.74 9.76
C TRP A 308 2.55 26.31 8.56
N THR A 309 2.89 25.18 7.93
CA THR A 309 2.10 24.65 6.80
C THR A 309 0.69 24.23 7.20
N SER A 310 0.53 23.59 8.37
CA SER A 310 -0.77 23.22 8.90
C SER A 310 -1.65 24.45 9.18
N GLY A 311 -1.06 25.55 9.65
CA GLY A 311 -1.74 26.83 9.83
C GLY A 311 -2.25 27.42 8.49
N ILE A 312 -1.46 27.35 7.42
CA ILE A 312 -1.89 27.78 6.08
C ILE A 312 -3.03 26.91 5.57
N LEU A 313 -2.93 25.59 5.74
CA LEU A 313 -3.99 24.66 5.35
C LEU A 313 -5.31 24.98 6.06
N ASN A 314 -5.26 25.20 7.39
CA ASN A 314 -6.43 25.50 8.20
C ASN A 314 -7.08 26.83 7.75
N ASN A 315 -6.28 27.89 7.58
CA ASN A 315 -6.77 29.18 7.08
C ASN A 315 -7.40 29.06 5.68
N THR A 316 -6.78 28.28 4.79
CA THR A 316 -7.31 28.04 3.44
C THR A 316 -8.62 27.26 3.48
N TYR A 317 -8.70 26.23 4.34
CA TYR A 317 -9.93 25.47 4.58
C TYR A 317 -11.07 26.39 5.03
N GLN A 318 -10.85 27.27 6.00
CA GLN A 318 -11.87 28.23 6.46
C GLN A 318 -12.34 29.16 5.34
N LYS A 319 -11.42 29.72 4.55
CA LYS A 319 -11.75 30.56 3.38
C LYS A 319 -12.61 29.82 2.35
N LEU A 320 -12.27 28.55 2.05
CA LEU A 320 -13.03 27.71 1.13
C LEU A 320 -14.44 27.39 1.65
N GLN A 321 -14.58 27.14 2.96
CA GLN A 321 -15.91 26.96 3.56
C GLN A 321 -16.75 28.23 3.50
N GLN A 322 -16.14 29.39 3.79
CA GLN A 322 -16.80 30.71 3.71
C GLN A 322 -17.21 31.08 2.28
N SER A 323 -16.45 30.65 1.27
CA SER A 323 -16.82 30.84 -0.14
C SER A 323 -17.90 29.86 -0.63
N GLY A 324 -18.40 28.98 0.24
CA GLY A 324 -19.54 28.12 -0.03
C GLY A 324 -19.18 26.71 -0.48
N ILE A 325 -17.90 26.31 -0.48
CA ILE A 325 -17.51 24.93 -0.79
C ILE A 325 -18.09 23.97 0.26
N LYS A 326 -18.96 23.06 -0.18
CA LYS A 326 -19.60 22.03 0.66
C LYS A 326 -18.80 20.72 0.63
N GLU A 327 -19.12 19.81 1.54
CA GLU A 327 -18.49 18.48 1.63
C GLU A 327 -16.96 18.56 1.66
N LEU A 328 -16.44 19.53 2.43
CA LEU A 328 -15.02 19.76 2.66
C LEU A 328 -14.76 19.56 4.15
N TYR A 329 -13.77 18.73 4.46
CA TYR A 329 -13.42 18.31 5.82
C TYR A 329 -11.93 18.50 6.05
N ILE A 330 -11.54 18.55 7.32
CA ILE A 330 -10.14 18.58 7.74
C ILE A 330 -9.87 17.49 8.78
N LEU A 331 -8.70 16.85 8.70
CA LEU A 331 -8.15 15.98 9.72
C LEU A 331 -6.91 16.66 10.32
N THR A 332 -6.94 16.91 11.63
CA THR A 332 -5.88 17.65 12.31
C THR A 332 -4.75 16.74 12.78
N ALA A 333 -3.56 17.32 12.99
CA ALA A 333 -2.42 16.58 13.54
C ALA A 333 -2.76 15.97 14.92
N LYS A 334 -3.52 16.71 15.74
CA LYS A 334 -4.00 16.27 17.06
C LYS A 334 -4.89 15.03 16.96
N GLU A 335 -5.75 14.96 15.94
CA GLU A 335 -6.62 13.80 15.72
C GLU A 335 -5.86 12.59 15.18
N ILE A 336 -4.76 12.80 14.44
CA ILE A 336 -3.82 11.74 14.06
C ILE A 336 -3.11 11.19 15.30
N GLY A 337 -2.73 12.07 16.22
CA GLY A 337 -2.32 11.68 17.58
C GLY A 337 -0.90 11.13 17.67
N PHE A 338 0.01 11.59 16.81
CA PHE A 338 1.43 11.22 16.89
C PHE A 338 2.07 11.69 18.21
N ASN A 339 3.06 10.92 18.63
CA ASN A 339 3.97 11.16 19.74
C ASN A 339 5.43 10.89 19.33
N ASP A 340 6.34 11.06 20.27
CA ASP A 340 7.79 10.82 20.12
C ASP A 340 8.20 9.42 19.65
N ASN A 341 7.33 8.43 19.79
CA ASN A 341 7.56 7.05 19.35
C ASN A 341 6.95 6.73 17.99
N SER A 342 6.30 7.71 17.33
CA SER A 342 5.51 7.46 16.11
C SER A 342 6.35 7.42 14.84
N THR A 343 7.55 8.00 14.84
CA THR A 343 8.37 8.19 13.64
C THR A 343 9.74 7.54 13.76
N ILE A 344 10.38 7.26 12.62
CA ILE A 344 11.77 6.78 12.59
C ILE A 344 12.80 7.89 12.47
N ASP A 345 12.41 9.04 11.90
CA ASP A 345 13.31 10.13 11.51
C ASP A 345 12.67 11.52 11.73
N GLY A 346 11.65 11.61 12.59
CA GLY A 346 10.86 12.82 12.84
C GLY A 346 9.74 13.06 11.81
N THR A 347 9.81 12.43 10.64
CA THR A 347 8.87 12.65 9.52
C THR A 347 8.08 11.38 9.19
N HIS A 348 8.78 10.29 8.90
CA HIS A 348 8.19 9.06 8.40
C HIS A 348 7.74 8.17 9.55
N PRO A 349 6.48 7.70 9.57
CA PRO A 349 6.03 6.80 10.60
C PRO A 349 6.73 5.46 10.56
N ASN A 350 7.02 4.92 11.74
CA ASN A 350 7.24 3.48 11.92
C ASN A 350 5.87 2.74 11.92
N ASP A 351 5.86 1.43 12.13
CA ASP A 351 4.61 0.64 12.14
C ASP A 351 3.59 1.09 13.22
N PHE A 352 4.04 1.62 14.36
CA PHE A 352 3.15 2.19 15.37
C PHE A 352 2.47 3.46 14.85
N GLY A 353 3.25 4.39 14.28
CA GLY A 353 2.72 5.57 13.60
C GLY A 353 1.83 5.24 12.40
N MET A 354 2.14 4.19 11.64
CA MET A 354 1.30 3.72 10.53
C MET A 354 -0.07 3.24 11.02
N MET A 355 -0.14 2.58 12.18
CA MET A 355 -1.41 2.19 12.79
C MET A 355 -2.20 3.42 13.26
N GLN A 356 -1.53 4.38 13.92
CA GLN A 356 -2.17 5.63 14.34
C GLN A 356 -2.78 6.40 13.16
N TYR A 357 -2.05 6.49 12.03
CA TYR A 357 -2.60 7.03 10.79
C TYR A 357 -3.86 6.26 10.37
N ALA A 358 -3.77 4.94 10.24
CA ALA A 358 -4.89 4.14 9.78
C ALA A 358 -6.14 4.30 10.65
N ASP A 359 -5.98 4.36 11.98
CA ASP A 359 -7.06 4.51 12.95
C ASP A 359 -7.72 5.90 12.88
N ALA A 360 -6.91 6.97 12.82
CA ALA A 360 -7.41 8.33 12.70
C ALA A 360 -8.20 8.53 11.40
N TYR A 361 -7.65 8.04 10.29
CA TYR A 361 -8.31 8.08 8.99
C TYR A 361 -9.56 7.23 8.94
N GLU A 362 -9.55 6.02 9.51
CA GLU A 362 -10.76 5.18 9.62
C GLU A 362 -11.89 5.95 10.32
N LYS A 363 -11.59 6.56 11.47
CA LYS A 363 -12.57 7.29 12.28
C LYS A 363 -13.20 8.45 11.50
N VAL A 364 -12.39 9.32 10.90
CA VAL A 364 -12.91 10.49 10.18
C VAL A 364 -13.66 10.08 8.90
N ILE A 365 -13.15 9.08 8.16
CA ILE A 365 -13.79 8.63 6.92
C ILE A 365 -15.14 7.97 7.22
N ARG A 366 -15.24 7.13 8.25
CA ARG A 366 -16.53 6.55 8.67
C ARG A 366 -17.54 7.65 9.00
N LYS A 367 -17.12 8.69 9.73
CA LYS A 367 -17.98 9.84 10.03
C LYS A 367 -18.45 10.55 8.76
N ILE A 368 -17.55 10.88 7.83
CA ILE A 368 -17.88 11.53 6.55
C ILE A 368 -18.88 10.68 5.75
N LEU A 369 -18.61 9.39 5.59
CA LEU A 369 -19.45 8.51 4.77
C LEU A 369 -20.81 8.19 5.42
N LEU A 370 -20.90 8.20 6.75
CA LEU A 370 -22.18 8.08 7.46
C LEU A 370 -23.05 9.32 7.27
N LEU A 371 -22.45 10.53 7.31
CA LEU A 371 -23.18 11.78 7.10
C LEU A 371 -23.78 11.88 5.69
N LYS A 372 -23.14 11.28 4.68
CA LYS A 372 -23.63 11.27 3.30
C LYS A 372 -24.81 10.32 3.04
N ASN A 373 -24.98 9.30 3.87
CA ASN A 373 -26.08 8.34 3.74
C ASN A 373 -27.36 8.80 4.47
N LYS A 374 -27.31 9.96 5.13
CA LYS A 374 -28.46 10.66 5.69
C LYS A 374 -28.87 11.77 4.74
#